data_AF-A0A7V9N151-F1
#
_entry.id   AF-A0A7V9N151-F1
#
_cell.length_a   1.000
_cell.length_b   1.000
_cell.length_c   1.000
_cell.angle_alpha   90.00
_cell.angle_beta   90.00
_cell.angle_gamma   90.00
#
_symmetry.space_group_name_H-M   'P 1'
#
loop_
_entity.id
_entity.type
_entity.pdbx_description
1 polymer ?
#
loop_
_entity_poly.entity_id
_entity_poly.type
_entity_poly.pdbx_seq_one_letter_code
_entity_poly.pdbx_strand_id
1 'polypeptide(L)'
;MKKKLGAAAAAFTLMFASSAIAQVGQSSDNFSRLNRPTPPPTGQMSPQATKEVAKQRIEADKKAGRVPDRNTLQMLLSAQSQLKDEAGMADTLEEEAADYDDPADWAEIIAITFGTPGLRDQDSIWLGRLLFVVGTQVASTNASTVGQIASQHGFFGDAVNAKAHGGQVEPDPAPRADSDKKTVPDQIAQQQAQDGAYNAKLAEALYGYGMYREAEAAAKLAIQKGGNPDPSEAPMVLGQALTADGKYDDAVAAFGQVKGGGPVTPRIARLWTAYAKIKKRG
;
A
#
# COMPACT_ATOMS: atom_id res chain seq x y z
N MET A 1 -18.75 59.87 -6.47
CA MET A 1 -18.12 59.30 -7.69
C MET A 1 -17.81 57.82 -7.44
N LYS A 2 -18.43 56.93 -8.23
CA LYS A 2 -18.27 55.48 -8.15
C LYS A 2 -16.91 55.07 -8.74
N LYS A 3 -16.09 54.29 -8.03
CA LYS A 3 -14.97 53.55 -8.65
C LYS A 3 -15.19 52.05 -8.42
N LYS A 4 -15.16 51.33 -9.55
CA LYS A 4 -15.48 49.91 -9.73
C LYS A 4 -14.48 49.00 -9.01
N LEU A 5 -14.99 47.95 -8.38
CA LEU A 5 -14.22 46.75 -8.05
C LEU A 5 -13.88 46.01 -9.37
N GLY A 6 -12.61 45.65 -9.53
CA GLY A 6 -12.16 44.62 -10.47
C GLY A 6 -11.50 43.51 -9.65
N ALA A 7 -12.11 42.33 -9.63
CA ALA A 7 -11.55 41.13 -9.05
C ALA A 7 -10.48 40.57 -10.00
N ALA A 8 -9.30 40.26 -9.47
CA ALA A 8 -8.31 39.43 -10.14
C ALA A 8 -8.03 38.23 -9.22
N ALA A 9 -8.45 37.06 -9.67
CA ALA A 9 -8.17 35.78 -9.06
C ALA A 9 -6.67 35.49 -9.16
N ALA A 10 -5.99 35.34 -8.04
CA ALA A 10 -4.63 34.83 -7.99
C ALA A 10 -4.66 33.32 -8.20
N ALA A 11 -4.17 32.86 -9.35
CA ALA A 11 -3.92 31.45 -9.60
C ALA A 11 -2.75 30.99 -8.73
N PHE A 12 -3.04 30.12 -7.76
CA PHE A 12 -2.05 29.47 -6.91
C PHE A 12 -1.49 28.27 -7.67
N THR A 13 -0.41 28.47 -8.43
CA THR A 13 0.34 27.40 -9.07
C THR A 13 1.18 26.70 -7.99
N LEU A 14 0.79 25.50 -7.57
CA LEU A 14 1.69 24.62 -6.81
C LEU A 14 2.85 24.20 -7.74
N MET A 15 4.00 24.86 -7.58
CA MET A 15 5.27 24.30 -8.02
C MET A 15 5.68 23.24 -6.99
N PHE A 16 5.73 21.97 -7.38
CA PHE A 16 6.52 21.00 -6.65
C PHE A 16 7.99 21.33 -6.88
N ALA A 17 8.65 21.80 -5.81
CA ALA A 17 10.06 22.12 -5.80
C ALA A 17 10.88 20.84 -6.07
N SER A 18 11.53 20.81 -7.23
CA SER A 18 12.77 20.04 -7.39
C SER A 18 13.87 20.82 -6.68
N SER A 19 14.37 20.31 -5.55
CA SER A 19 15.79 20.35 -5.10
C SER A 19 15.89 20.27 -3.57
N ALA A 20 16.36 19.12 -3.07
CA ALA A 20 17.40 19.04 -2.05
C ALA A 20 17.79 17.57 -1.86
N ILE A 21 18.97 17.19 -2.37
CA ILE A 21 20.07 16.53 -1.64
C ILE A 21 21.20 16.34 -2.67
N ALA A 22 22.10 17.31 -2.70
CA ALA A 22 23.53 17.04 -2.73
C ALA A 22 23.96 17.34 -1.28
N GLN A 23 24.71 16.53 -0.53
CA GLN A 23 25.94 15.87 -0.93
C GLN A 23 26.45 15.05 0.28
N VAL A 24 26.22 13.73 0.33
CA VAL A 24 27.06 12.75 1.06
C VAL A 24 26.86 11.37 0.42
N GLY A 25 27.93 10.79 -0.14
CA GLY A 25 28.11 9.34 -0.25
C GLY A 25 27.41 8.64 -1.41
N GLN A 26 28.17 8.36 -2.47
CA GLN A 26 27.84 7.55 -3.64
C GLN A 26 27.13 6.22 -3.30
N SER A 27 25.92 6.00 -3.84
CA SER A 27 25.38 4.71 -4.36
C SER A 27 23.85 4.71 -4.47
N SER A 28 23.26 5.42 -5.44
CA SER A 28 21.82 5.31 -5.71
C SER A 28 21.42 5.76 -7.12
N ASP A 29 22.11 5.24 -8.14
CA ASP A 29 21.74 5.49 -9.55
C ASP A 29 20.70 4.51 -10.12
N ASN A 30 19.94 3.78 -9.30
CA ASN A 30 19.08 2.67 -9.79
C ASN A 30 17.58 2.74 -9.47
N PHE A 31 17.02 3.83 -8.94
CA PHE A 31 15.62 3.85 -8.46
C PHE A 31 14.68 4.87 -9.11
N SER A 32 14.95 5.36 -10.32
CA SER A 32 13.95 6.16 -11.06
C SER A 32 14.08 5.97 -12.57
N ARG A 33 13.41 4.96 -13.10
CA ARG A 33 13.18 4.83 -14.56
C ARG A 33 12.30 5.97 -15.11
N LEU A 34 11.61 6.69 -14.22
CA LEU A 34 10.71 7.80 -14.54
C LEU A 34 11.40 9.12 -14.94
N ASN A 35 12.74 9.20 -14.96
CA ASN A 35 13.43 10.49 -15.08
C ASN A 35 14.39 10.66 -16.28
N ARG A 36 14.00 10.18 -17.47
CA ARG A 36 14.55 10.71 -18.74
C ARG A 36 13.47 10.80 -19.82
N PRO A 37 12.90 11.98 -20.11
CA PRO A 37 12.15 12.16 -21.33
C PRO A 37 13.13 12.17 -22.50
N THR A 38 13.21 11.07 -23.25
CA THR A 38 13.78 11.11 -24.61
C THR A 38 12.79 11.84 -25.52
N PRO A 39 13.18 12.92 -26.22
CA PRO A 39 12.30 13.57 -27.17
C PRO A 39 11.93 12.59 -28.30
N PRO A 40 10.66 12.54 -28.75
CA PRO A 40 10.26 11.59 -29.77
C PRO A 40 10.91 11.97 -31.11
N PRO A 41 11.56 11.03 -31.83
CA PRO A 41 11.91 11.24 -33.22
C PRO A 41 10.64 11.49 -34.06
N THR A 42 10.76 12.39 -35.02
CA THR A 42 9.71 12.74 -36.01
C THR A 42 9.17 11.50 -36.68
N GLY A 43 7.93 11.10 -36.32
CA GLY A 43 7.25 9.90 -36.84
C GLY A 43 6.58 9.00 -35.78
N GLN A 44 6.73 9.29 -34.48
CA GLN A 44 6.11 8.50 -33.41
C GLN A 44 4.66 8.91 -33.09
N MET A 45 3.85 7.92 -32.68
CA MET A 45 2.47 8.08 -32.21
C MET A 45 2.39 9.09 -31.04
N SER A 46 1.27 9.82 -30.94
CA SER A 46 1.03 10.71 -29.79
C SER A 46 0.95 9.91 -28.48
N PRO A 47 1.21 10.52 -27.31
CA PRO A 47 1.11 9.83 -26.02
C PRO A 47 -0.26 9.18 -25.80
N GLN A 48 -1.35 9.84 -26.23
CA GLN A 48 -2.69 9.27 -26.16
C GLN A 48 -2.83 8.03 -27.07
N ALA A 49 -2.35 8.09 -28.31
CA ALA A 49 -2.40 6.94 -29.21
C ALA A 49 -1.55 5.77 -28.70
N THR A 50 -0.36 6.05 -28.15
CA THR A 50 0.50 5.04 -27.51
C THR A 50 -0.19 4.37 -26.32
N LYS A 51 -0.84 5.16 -25.45
CA LYS A 51 -1.63 4.64 -24.32
C LYS A 51 -2.73 3.68 -24.77
N GLU A 52 -3.51 4.05 -25.79
CA GLU A 52 -4.59 3.19 -26.30
C GLU A 52 -4.06 1.91 -26.95
N VAL A 53 -2.99 1.99 -27.75
CA VAL A 53 -2.36 0.81 -28.37
C VAL A 53 -1.80 -0.14 -27.30
N ALA A 54 -1.15 0.39 -26.26
CA ALA A 54 -0.63 -0.43 -25.17
C ALA A 54 -1.76 -1.14 -24.43
N LYS A 55 -2.83 -0.42 -24.07
CA LYS A 55 -4.02 -1.00 -23.42
C LYS A 55 -4.67 -2.10 -24.25
N GLN A 56 -4.79 -1.91 -25.56
CA GLN A 56 -5.36 -2.94 -26.45
C GLN A 56 -4.53 -4.22 -26.47
N ARG A 57 -3.20 -4.10 -26.47
CA ARG A 57 -2.28 -5.26 -26.42
C ARG A 57 -2.37 -5.99 -25.09
N ILE A 58 -2.33 -5.25 -23.98
CA ILE A 58 -2.51 -5.80 -22.62
C ILE A 58 -3.82 -6.58 -22.52
N GLU A 59 -4.93 -5.98 -22.98
CA GLU A 59 -6.25 -6.64 -22.95
C GLU A 59 -6.30 -7.87 -23.85
N ALA A 60 -5.63 -7.86 -25.01
CA ALA A 60 -5.54 -9.01 -25.89
C ALA A 60 -4.76 -10.16 -25.24
N ASP A 61 -3.66 -9.87 -24.55
CA ASP A 61 -2.89 -10.88 -23.81
C ASP A 61 -3.72 -11.48 -22.67
N LYS A 62 -4.38 -10.65 -21.86
CA LYS A 62 -5.29 -11.11 -20.80
C LYS A 62 -6.41 -12.00 -21.32
N LYS A 63 -7.07 -11.60 -22.42
CA LYS A 63 -8.11 -12.42 -23.08
C LYS A 63 -7.57 -13.75 -23.60
N ALA A 64 -6.31 -13.78 -24.01
CA ALA A 64 -5.62 -15.00 -24.44
C ALA A 64 -5.10 -15.84 -23.25
N GLY A 65 -5.34 -15.42 -22.00
CA GLY A 65 -4.81 -16.10 -20.82
C GLY A 65 -3.30 -15.97 -20.65
N ARG A 66 -2.68 -14.98 -21.31
CA ARG A 66 -1.24 -14.69 -21.23
C ARG A 66 -1.00 -13.53 -20.27
N VAL A 67 0.15 -13.58 -19.60
CA VAL A 67 0.66 -12.42 -18.86
C VAL A 67 1.02 -11.33 -19.87
N PRO A 68 0.54 -10.08 -19.70
CA PRO A 68 0.92 -8.95 -20.55
C PRO A 68 2.43 -8.79 -20.65
N ASP A 69 2.94 -8.46 -21.84
CA ASP A 69 4.37 -8.23 -22.04
C ASP A 69 4.88 -6.98 -21.28
N ARG A 70 6.00 -7.13 -20.53
CA ARG A 70 6.59 -6.05 -19.71
C ARG A 70 6.91 -4.81 -20.52
N ASN A 71 7.38 -4.96 -21.77
CA ASN A 71 7.67 -3.79 -22.62
C ASN A 71 6.39 -3.04 -23.00
N THR A 72 5.26 -3.75 -23.12
CA THR A 72 3.95 -3.14 -23.36
C THR A 72 3.45 -2.38 -22.13
N LEU A 73 3.64 -2.91 -20.91
CA LEU A 73 3.37 -2.20 -19.67
C LEU A 73 4.27 -0.94 -19.52
N GLN A 74 5.56 -1.07 -19.81
CA GLN A 74 6.50 0.06 -19.79
C GLN A 74 6.18 1.11 -20.87
N MET A 75 5.69 0.69 -22.04
CA MET A 75 5.17 1.59 -23.08
C MET A 75 3.94 2.36 -22.57
N LEU A 76 3.03 1.70 -21.84
CA LEU A 76 1.87 2.34 -21.21
C LEU A 76 2.31 3.35 -20.14
N LEU A 77 3.25 2.97 -19.26
CA LEU A 77 3.81 3.85 -18.23
C LEU A 77 4.43 5.12 -18.82
N SER A 78 5.23 4.99 -19.88
CA SER A 78 5.83 6.12 -20.57
C SER A 78 4.78 7.09 -21.14
N ALA A 79 3.72 6.55 -21.74
CA ALA A 79 2.62 7.37 -22.27
C ALA A 79 1.84 8.08 -21.15
N GLN A 80 1.55 7.38 -20.06
CA GLN A 80 0.86 7.95 -18.89
C GLN A 80 1.69 9.04 -18.20
N SER A 81 3.01 8.85 -18.09
CA SER A 81 3.93 9.85 -17.56
C SER A 81 3.89 11.15 -18.39
N GLN A 82 3.96 11.05 -19.72
CA GLN A 82 3.86 12.21 -20.62
C GLN A 82 2.50 12.91 -20.53
N LEU A 83 1.44 12.15 -20.24
CA LEU A 83 0.08 12.66 -20.03
C LEU A 83 -0.16 13.16 -18.60
N LYS A 84 0.81 12.99 -17.69
CA LYS A 84 0.67 13.27 -16.24
C LYS A 84 -0.51 12.52 -15.60
N ASP A 85 -0.76 11.30 -16.08
CA ASP A 85 -1.81 10.42 -15.59
C ASP A 85 -1.31 9.57 -14.42
N GLU A 86 -1.19 10.20 -13.25
CA GLU A 86 -0.66 9.56 -12.03
C GLU A 86 -1.47 8.32 -11.60
N ALA A 87 -2.80 8.39 -11.70
CA ALA A 87 -3.66 7.25 -11.39
C ALA A 87 -3.41 6.09 -12.35
N GLY A 88 -3.31 6.36 -13.66
CA GLY A 88 -2.99 5.35 -14.65
C GLY A 88 -1.60 4.73 -14.46
N MET A 89 -0.60 5.54 -14.09
CA MET A 89 0.74 5.02 -13.79
C MET A 89 0.71 4.06 -12.60
N ALA A 90 0.04 4.44 -11.52
CA ALA A 90 -0.08 3.59 -10.34
C ALA A 90 -0.81 2.27 -10.66
N ASP A 91 -1.86 2.30 -11.48
CA ASP A 91 -2.58 1.09 -11.90
C ASP A 91 -1.71 0.17 -12.76
N THR A 92 -0.83 0.72 -13.59
CA THR A 92 0.06 -0.07 -14.46
C THR A 92 1.21 -0.68 -13.67
N LEU A 93 1.76 0.03 -12.68
CA LEU A 93 2.76 -0.51 -11.75
C LEU A 93 2.17 -1.58 -10.82
N GLU A 94 0.92 -1.43 -10.39
CA GLU A 94 0.20 -2.46 -9.64
C GLU A 94 0.07 -3.76 -10.47
N GLU A 95 -0.22 -3.64 -11.76
CA GLU A 95 -0.27 -4.77 -12.69
C GLU A 95 1.12 -5.40 -12.89
N GLU A 96 2.16 -4.59 -13.09
CA GLU A 96 3.53 -5.08 -13.25
C GLU A 96 4.01 -5.87 -12.02
N ALA A 97 3.78 -5.34 -10.81
CA ALA A 97 4.10 -6.04 -9.57
C ALA A 97 3.32 -7.37 -9.43
N ALA A 98 2.03 -7.39 -9.80
CA ALA A 98 1.20 -8.58 -9.73
C ALA A 98 1.59 -9.69 -10.72
N ASP A 99 2.11 -9.29 -11.89
CA ASP A 99 2.43 -10.18 -12.99
C ASP A 99 3.85 -10.75 -12.90
N TYR A 100 4.82 -9.96 -12.40
CA TYR A 100 6.23 -10.32 -12.41
C TYR A 100 6.84 -10.70 -11.05
N ASP A 101 6.21 -10.30 -9.94
CA ASP A 101 6.75 -10.50 -8.58
C ASP A 101 8.21 -10.02 -8.41
N ASP A 102 8.57 -8.93 -9.11
CA ASP A 102 9.89 -8.31 -9.00
C ASP A 102 9.88 -7.38 -7.77
N PRO A 103 10.80 -7.56 -6.79
CA PRO A 103 10.86 -6.70 -5.61
C PRO A 103 10.99 -5.21 -5.92
N ALA A 104 11.58 -4.84 -7.06
CA ALA A 104 11.70 -3.45 -7.47
C ALA A 104 10.34 -2.85 -7.87
N ASP A 105 9.49 -3.61 -8.56
CA ASP A 105 8.15 -3.16 -8.97
C ASP A 105 7.26 -2.96 -7.74
N TRP A 106 7.34 -3.88 -6.77
CA TRP A 106 6.70 -3.75 -5.47
C TRP A 106 7.14 -2.50 -4.71
N ALA A 107 8.45 -2.24 -4.67
CA ALA A 107 8.99 -1.06 -3.99
C ALA A 107 8.44 0.24 -4.57
N GLU A 108 8.34 0.32 -5.90
CA GLU A 108 7.87 1.51 -6.61
C GLU A 108 6.38 1.77 -6.34
N ILE A 109 5.51 0.77 -6.54
CA ILE A 109 4.06 0.96 -6.29
C ILE A 109 3.75 1.23 -4.82
N ILE A 110 4.50 0.63 -3.90
CA ILE A 110 4.35 0.90 -2.46
C ILE A 110 4.78 2.33 -2.14
N ALA A 111 5.90 2.81 -2.68
CA ALA A 111 6.36 4.18 -2.48
C ALA A 111 5.34 5.20 -3.02
N ILE A 112 4.79 4.97 -4.21
CA ILE A 112 3.72 5.80 -4.79
C ILE A 112 2.47 5.79 -3.90
N THR A 113 2.10 4.63 -3.38
CA THR A 113 0.92 4.49 -2.52
C THR A 113 1.12 5.24 -1.20
N PHE A 114 2.32 5.23 -0.61
CA PHE A 114 2.65 6.05 0.57
C PHE A 114 2.55 7.56 0.29
N GLY A 115 2.87 8.00 -0.94
CA GLY A 115 2.79 9.40 -1.35
C GLY A 115 1.39 9.85 -1.80
N THR A 116 0.41 8.96 -1.87
CA THR A 116 -0.91 9.27 -2.42
C THR A 116 -1.73 10.13 -1.46
N PRO A 117 -2.29 11.27 -1.90
CA PRO A 117 -3.15 12.11 -1.06
C PRO A 117 -4.33 11.35 -0.47
N GLY A 118 -4.61 11.58 0.81
CA GLY A 118 -5.71 10.93 1.53
C GLY A 118 -5.36 9.54 2.10
N LEU A 119 -4.07 9.15 2.11
CA LEU A 119 -3.60 8.02 2.88
C LEU A 119 -3.84 8.26 4.38
N ARG A 120 -4.49 7.32 5.05
CA ARG A 120 -4.73 7.38 6.50
C ARG A 120 -3.59 6.71 7.27
N ASP A 121 -3.53 6.97 8.57
CA ASP A 121 -2.60 6.29 9.47
C ASP A 121 -2.77 4.76 9.41
N GLN A 122 -4.01 4.27 9.48
CA GLN A 122 -4.32 2.84 9.39
C GLN A 122 -3.87 2.25 8.04
N ASP A 123 -4.06 2.99 6.94
CA ASP A 123 -3.62 2.58 5.60
C ASP A 123 -2.09 2.47 5.52
N SER A 124 -1.36 3.36 6.21
CA SER A 124 0.10 3.31 6.30
C SER A 124 0.60 2.04 6.98
N ILE A 125 -0.10 1.57 8.01
CA ILE A 125 0.22 0.31 8.70
C ILE A 125 -0.04 -0.88 7.77
N TRP A 126 -1.20 -0.94 7.12
CA TRP A 126 -1.54 -2.04 6.22
C TRP A 126 -0.63 -2.12 5.00
N LEU A 127 -0.25 -0.97 4.43
CA LEU A 127 0.74 -0.90 3.36
C LEU A 127 2.15 -1.26 3.86
N GLY A 128 2.51 -0.81 5.06
CA GLY A 128 3.78 -1.14 5.70
C GLY A 128 3.96 -2.64 5.95
N ARG A 129 2.90 -3.32 6.39
CA ARG A 129 2.90 -4.78 6.51
C ARG A 129 3.23 -5.48 5.19
N LEU A 130 2.77 -4.93 4.06
CA LEU A 130 3.09 -5.46 2.73
C LEU A 130 4.56 -5.18 2.37
N LEU A 131 5.02 -3.95 2.59
CA LEU A 131 6.41 -3.53 2.38
C LEU A 131 7.41 -4.49 3.04
N PHE A 132 7.10 -4.98 4.24
CA PHE A 132 7.99 -5.88 4.98
C PHE A 132 8.00 -7.34 4.46
N VAL A 133 7.05 -7.74 3.61
CA VAL A 133 6.92 -9.15 3.16
C VAL A 133 7.15 -9.35 1.66
N VAL A 134 7.21 -8.29 0.86
CA VAL A 134 7.45 -8.35 -0.60
C VAL A 134 8.92 -8.53 -1.00
N GLY A 135 9.82 -8.68 -0.02
CA GLY A 135 11.23 -9.02 -0.28
C GLY A 135 12.09 -7.90 -0.87
N THR A 136 11.60 -6.66 -0.88
CA THR A 136 12.38 -5.49 -1.27
C THR A 136 13.28 -4.99 -0.14
N GLN A 137 14.32 -4.23 -0.51
CA GLN A 137 15.06 -3.42 0.45
C GLN A 137 14.14 -2.33 1.01
N VAL A 138 13.87 -2.39 2.30
CA VAL A 138 13.02 -1.41 2.99
C VAL A 138 13.80 -0.13 3.24
N ALA A 139 13.28 1.01 2.76
CA ALA A 139 13.84 2.31 3.10
C ALA A 139 13.58 2.63 4.58
N SER A 140 14.63 2.99 5.32
CA SER A 140 14.54 3.30 6.76
C SER A 140 13.51 4.40 7.06
N THR A 141 13.34 5.38 6.17
CA THR A 141 12.30 6.43 6.31
C THR A 141 10.89 5.86 6.29
N ASN A 142 10.59 4.92 5.38
CA ASN A 142 9.27 4.29 5.30
C ASN A 142 9.03 3.40 6.52
N ALA A 143 10.02 2.62 6.94
CA ALA A 143 9.94 1.83 8.16
C ALA A 143 9.72 2.72 9.40
N SER A 144 10.43 3.85 9.50
CA SER A 144 10.26 4.82 10.60
C SER A 144 8.83 5.39 10.63
N THR A 145 8.29 5.79 9.48
CA THR A 145 6.91 6.28 9.37
C THR A 145 5.89 5.23 9.83
N VAL A 146 5.99 4.01 9.30
CA VAL A 146 5.09 2.90 9.68
C VAL A 146 5.20 2.62 11.18
N GLY A 147 6.42 2.53 11.71
CA GLY A 147 6.65 2.21 13.12
C GLY A 147 6.17 3.30 14.08
N GLN A 148 6.38 4.57 13.72
CA GLN A 148 5.92 5.70 14.54
C GLN A 148 4.40 5.78 14.58
N ILE A 149 3.73 5.62 13.43
CA ILE A 149 2.27 5.59 13.35
C ILE A 149 1.74 4.40 14.15
N ALA A 150 2.27 3.19 13.94
CA ALA A 150 1.86 2.00 14.68
C ALA A 150 2.00 2.19 16.21
N SER A 151 3.11 2.77 16.67
CA SER A 151 3.34 3.05 18.09
C SER A 151 2.34 4.06 18.67
N GLN A 152 1.96 5.10 17.89
CA GLN A 152 0.96 6.09 18.31
C GLN A 152 -0.45 5.50 18.43
N HIS A 153 -0.79 4.54 17.57
CA HIS A 153 -2.09 3.85 17.58
C HIS A 153 -2.14 2.61 18.49
N GLY A 154 -1.06 2.32 19.21
CA GLY A 154 -1.00 1.18 20.13
C GLY A 154 -0.75 -0.19 19.48
N PHE A 155 -0.45 -0.23 18.18
CA PHE A 155 -0.08 -1.45 17.45
C PHE A 155 1.41 -1.75 17.64
N PHE A 156 1.81 -2.02 18.88
CA PHE A 156 3.24 -2.11 19.23
C PHE A 156 3.97 -3.27 18.55
N GLY A 157 3.26 -4.35 18.16
CA GLY A 157 3.83 -5.43 17.36
C GLY A 157 4.31 -4.96 15.98
N ASP A 158 3.48 -4.21 15.27
CA ASP A 158 3.86 -3.57 13.99
C ASP A 158 4.99 -2.56 14.18
N ALA A 159 5.00 -1.81 15.28
CA ALA A 159 6.07 -0.88 15.60
C ALA A 159 7.42 -1.58 15.82
N VAL A 160 7.43 -2.70 16.55
CA VAL A 160 8.62 -3.55 16.72
C VAL A 160 9.07 -4.14 15.39
N ASN A 161 8.14 -4.62 14.56
CA ASN A 161 8.47 -5.16 13.24
C ASN A 161 9.09 -4.10 12.32
N ALA A 162 8.56 -2.88 12.34
CA ALA A 162 9.10 -1.75 11.59
C ALA A 162 10.52 -1.37 12.05
N LYS A 163 10.76 -1.37 13.37
CA LYS A 163 12.11 -1.19 13.93
C LYS A 163 13.09 -2.29 13.48
N ALA A 164 12.64 -3.54 13.42
CA ALA A 164 13.44 -4.66 12.91
C ALA A 164 13.83 -4.51 11.42
N HIS A 165 13.04 -3.75 10.65
CA HIS A 165 13.33 -3.37 9.26
C HIS A 165 14.10 -2.05 9.13
N GLY A 166 14.79 -1.63 10.21
CA GLY A 166 15.65 -0.45 10.21
C GLY A 166 14.93 0.88 10.41
N GLY A 167 13.66 0.86 10.82
CA GLY A 167 12.93 2.06 11.23
C GLY A 167 13.43 2.64 12.56
N GLN A 168 13.50 3.95 12.66
CA GLN A 168 13.70 4.68 13.91
C GLN A 168 12.33 4.97 14.52
N VAL A 169 12.05 4.42 15.70
CA VAL A 169 10.75 4.54 16.38
C VAL A 169 11.00 4.99 17.81
N GLU A 170 10.47 6.16 18.17
CA GLU A 170 10.69 6.76 19.49
C GLU A 170 9.36 7.09 20.20
N PRO A 171 9.21 6.74 21.49
CA PRO A 171 10.15 5.94 22.29
C PRO A 171 10.24 4.49 21.78
N ASP A 172 11.31 3.78 22.17
CA ASP A 172 11.49 2.35 21.85
C ASP A 172 10.17 1.57 22.06
N PRO A 173 9.61 0.93 21.01
CA PRO A 173 8.32 0.24 21.13
C PRO A 173 8.41 -1.06 21.95
N ALA A 174 9.60 -1.65 22.13
CA ALA A 174 9.74 -2.98 22.74
C ALA A 174 9.17 -3.09 24.17
N PRO A 175 9.45 -2.18 25.12
CA PRO A 175 8.87 -2.26 26.46
C PRO A 175 7.35 -2.18 26.48
N ARG A 176 6.75 -1.40 25.56
CA ARG A 176 5.29 -1.28 25.43
C ARG A 176 4.69 -2.54 24.80
N ALA A 177 5.34 -3.09 23.77
CA ALA A 177 4.96 -4.37 23.18
C ALA A 177 4.98 -5.49 24.23
N ASP A 178 6.02 -5.57 25.05
CA ASP A 178 6.14 -6.59 26.09
C ASP A 178 5.07 -6.43 27.19
N SER A 179 4.70 -5.20 27.52
CA SER A 179 3.62 -4.92 28.47
C SER A 179 2.26 -5.29 27.88
N ASP A 180 1.99 -4.91 26.64
CA ASP A 180 0.71 -5.13 25.98
C ASP A 180 0.47 -6.63 25.68
N LYS A 181 1.51 -7.35 25.22
CA LYS A 181 1.47 -8.81 25.01
C LYS A 181 1.03 -9.60 26.26
N LYS A 182 1.34 -9.12 27.46
CA LYS A 182 0.89 -9.77 28.71
C LYS A 182 -0.62 -9.72 28.89
N THR A 183 -1.29 -8.75 28.29
CA THR A 183 -2.75 -8.57 28.37
C THR A 183 -3.50 -9.34 27.28
N VAL A 184 -2.81 -9.76 26.21
CA VAL A 184 -3.39 -10.46 25.06
C VAL A 184 -4.21 -11.71 25.45
N PRO A 185 -3.75 -12.60 26.36
CA PRO A 185 -4.57 -13.76 26.76
C PRO A 185 -5.94 -13.37 27.33
N ASP A 186 -6.00 -12.32 28.16
CA ASP A 186 -7.25 -11.83 28.73
C ASP A 186 -8.13 -11.17 27.67
N GLN A 187 -7.53 -10.43 26.74
CA GLN A 187 -8.24 -9.84 25.59
C GLN A 187 -8.89 -10.92 24.71
N ILE A 188 -8.14 -11.98 24.39
CA ILE A 188 -8.64 -13.15 23.64
C ILE A 188 -9.78 -13.84 24.40
N ALA A 189 -9.64 -14.02 25.71
CA ALA A 189 -10.68 -14.65 26.54
C ALA A 189 -11.98 -13.84 26.59
N GLN A 190 -11.87 -12.51 26.55
CA GLN A 190 -13.01 -11.60 26.62
C GLN A 190 -13.64 -11.26 25.26
N GLN A 191 -12.97 -11.58 24.15
CA GLN A 191 -13.36 -11.16 22.79
C GLN A 191 -14.83 -11.47 22.44
N GLN A 192 -15.37 -12.57 22.97
CA GLN A 192 -16.76 -13.00 22.76
C GLN A 192 -17.78 -12.09 23.45
N ALA A 193 -17.42 -11.42 24.55
CA ALA A 193 -18.27 -10.47 25.26
C ALA A 193 -18.21 -9.05 24.65
N GLN A 194 -17.21 -8.77 23.82
CA GLN A 194 -16.95 -7.43 23.27
C GLN A 194 -17.62 -7.21 21.91
N ASP A 195 -17.70 -5.96 21.44
CA ASP A 195 -18.32 -5.62 20.15
C ASP A 195 -17.40 -5.87 18.94
N GLY A 196 -17.89 -5.60 17.73
CA GLY A 196 -17.09 -5.79 16.52
C GLY A 196 -15.92 -4.81 16.36
N ALA A 197 -16.03 -3.59 16.89
CA ALA A 197 -14.95 -2.61 16.86
C ALA A 197 -13.76 -3.06 17.72
N TYR A 198 -14.03 -3.54 18.93
CA TYR A 198 -13.03 -4.16 19.80
C TYR A 198 -12.32 -5.31 19.09
N ASN A 199 -13.11 -6.23 18.51
CA ASN A 199 -12.55 -7.42 17.86
C ASN A 199 -11.70 -7.07 16.62
N ALA A 200 -12.04 -6.01 15.89
CA ALA A 200 -11.19 -5.52 14.80
C ALA A 200 -9.85 -5.00 15.31
N LYS A 201 -9.83 -4.20 16.38
CA LYS A 201 -8.58 -3.71 16.98
C LYS A 201 -7.75 -4.81 17.63
N LEU A 202 -8.40 -5.79 18.24
CA LEU A 202 -7.73 -6.99 18.75
C LEU A 202 -7.05 -7.76 17.59
N ALA A 203 -7.75 -7.95 16.46
CA ALA A 203 -7.17 -8.62 15.30
C ALA A 203 -5.94 -7.88 14.74
N GLU A 204 -5.97 -6.55 14.68
CA GLU A 204 -4.83 -5.71 14.28
C GLU A 204 -3.62 -5.92 15.20
N ALA A 205 -3.82 -5.87 16.52
CA ALA A 205 -2.75 -6.08 17.49
C ALA A 205 -2.17 -7.51 17.40
N LEU A 206 -3.04 -8.52 17.32
CA LEU A 206 -2.64 -9.92 17.17
C LEU A 206 -1.82 -10.16 15.91
N TYR A 207 -2.22 -9.56 14.78
CA TYR A 207 -1.43 -9.60 13.56
C TYR A 207 -0.03 -9.02 13.78
N GLY A 208 0.06 -7.83 14.38
CA GLY A 208 1.33 -7.18 14.67
C GLY A 208 2.27 -8.03 15.54
N TYR A 209 1.72 -8.90 16.39
CA TYR A 209 2.48 -9.84 17.20
C TYR A 209 2.80 -11.17 16.52
N GLY A 210 2.37 -11.37 15.27
CA GLY A 210 2.56 -12.63 14.54
C GLY A 210 1.58 -13.73 14.95
N MET A 211 0.55 -13.42 15.72
CA MET A 211 -0.48 -14.37 16.20
C MET A 211 -1.59 -14.49 15.14
N TYR A 212 -1.22 -14.99 13.96
CA TYR A 212 -2.08 -14.91 12.77
C TYR A 212 -3.38 -15.72 12.90
N ARG A 213 -3.38 -16.85 13.60
CA ARG A 213 -4.60 -17.67 13.78
C ARG A 213 -5.58 -17.01 14.73
N GLU A 214 -5.07 -16.39 15.78
CA GLU A 214 -5.86 -15.62 16.72
C GLU A 214 -6.38 -14.34 16.06
N ALA A 215 -5.56 -13.67 15.23
CA ALA A 215 -5.97 -12.51 14.44
C ALA A 215 -7.10 -12.88 13.46
N GLU A 216 -7.00 -14.02 12.78
CA GLU A 216 -8.06 -14.56 11.92
C GLU A 216 -9.38 -14.75 12.71
N ALA A 217 -9.30 -15.37 13.90
CA ALA A 217 -10.47 -15.61 14.74
C ALA A 217 -11.14 -14.30 15.20
N ALA A 218 -10.35 -13.35 15.70
CA ALA A 218 -10.84 -12.04 16.12
C ALA A 218 -11.44 -11.24 14.95
N ALA A 219 -10.80 -11.26 13.78
CA ALA A 219 -11.30 -10.57 12.60
C ALA A 219 -12.63 -11.15 12.09
N LYS A 220 -12.75 -12.50 12.07
CA LYS A 220 -14.02 -13.17 11.74
C LYS A 220 -15.12 -12.79 12.72
N LEU A 221 -14.82 -12.73 14.02
CA LEU A 221 -15.77 -12.32 15.05
C LEU A 221 -16.16 -10.84 14.89
N ALA A 222 -15.23 -9.97 14.54
CA ALA A 222 -15.50 -8.56 14.25
C ALA A 222 -16.49 -8.39 13.08
N ILE A 223 -16.27 -9.13 11.98
CA ILE A 223 -17.19 -9.15 10.83
C ILE A 223 -18.56 -9.67 11.23
N GLN A 224 -18.61 -10.76 12.01
CA GLN A 224 -19.87 -11.36 12.47
C GLN A 224 -20.69 -10.40 13.34
N LYS A 225 -20.04 -9.68 14.26
CA LYS A 225 -20.71 -8.76 15.18
C LYS A 225 -21.08 -7.44 14.52
N GLY A 226 -20.32 -7.01 13.51
CA GLY A 226 -20.52 -5.73 12.84
C GLY A 226 -20.33 -4.54 13.78
N GLY A 227 -20.80 -3.36 13.35
CA GLY A 227 -20.76 -2.15 14.17
C GLY A 227 -19.37 -1.48 14.29
N ASN A 228 -18.35 -1.97 13.59
CA ASN A 228 -17.09 -1.25 13.46
C ASN A 228 -17.33 0.06 12.67
N PRO A 229 -16.99 1.24 13.21
CA PRO A 229 -17.09 2.51 12.49
C PRO A 229 -16.33 2.52 11.16
N ASP A 230 -15.22 1.77 11.07
CA ASP A 230 -14.53 1.53 9.81
C ASP A 230 -14.74 0.06 9.37
N PRO A 231 -15.67 -0.21 8.44
CA PRO A 231 -15.95 -1.57 7.99
C PRO A 231 -14.82 -2.18 7.14
N SER A 232 -13.78 -1.43 6.79
CA SER A 232 -12.64 -1.94 6.03
C SER A 232 -11.63 -2.72 6.88
N GLU A 233 -11.58 -2.46 8.19
CA GLU A 233 -10.50 -2.96 9.06
C GLU A 233 -10.53 -4.48 9.20
N ALA A 234 -11.66 -5.04 9.64
CA ALA A 234 -11.75 -6.46 9.92
C ALA A 234 -11.53 -7.34 8.67
N PRO A 235 -12.11 -7.02 7.48
CA PRO A 235 -11.77 -7.72 6.25
C PRO A 235 -10.30 -7.59 5.83
N MET A 236 -9.70 -6.40 6.01
CA MET A 236 -8.29 -6.17 5.64
C MET A 236 -7.35 -7.03 6.49
N VAL A 237 -7.47 -6.95 7.82
CA VAL A 237 -6.61 -7.74 8.72
C VAL A 237 -6.89 -9.23 8.62
N LEU A 238 -8.14 -9.64 8.34
CA LEU A 238 -8.47 -11.03 8.03
C LEU A 238 -7.68 -11.53 6.82
N GLY A 239 -7.69 -10.78 5.72
CA GLY A 239 -6.93 -11.13 4.52
C GLY A 239 -5.43 -11.20 4.77
N GLN A 240 -4.88 -10.25 5.53
CA GLN A 240 -3.46 -10.24 5.90
C GLN A 240 -3.08 -11.45 6.75
N ALA A 241 -3.86 -11.75 7.79
CA ALA A 241 -3.64 -12.90 8.67
C ALA A 241 -3.74 -14.23 7.91
N LEU A 242 -4.73 -14.38 7.04
CA LEU A 242 -4.89 -15.55 6.18
C LEU A 242 -3.71 -15.70 5.20
N THR A 243 -3.22 -14.60 4.64
CA THR A 243 -2.04 -14.60 3.77
C THR A 243 -0.80 -15.09 4.53
N ALA A 244 -0.61 -14.61 5.76
CA ALA A 244 0.52 -15.00 6.61
C ALA A 244 0.43 -16.47 7.09
N ASP A 245 -0.77 -17.02 7.28
CA ASP A 245 -1.00 -18.44 7.62
C ASP A 245 -1.07 -19.35 6.36
N GLY A 246 -0.80 -18.82 5.16
CA GLY A 246 -0.76 -19.59 3.90
C GLY A 246 -2.12 -19.95 3.30
N LYS A 247 -3.22 -19.40 3.81
CA LYS A 247 -4.60 -19.64 3.35
C LYS A 247 -4.99 -18.67 2.23
N TYR A 248 -4.30 -18.77 1.09
CA TYR A 248 -4.35 -17.74 0.06
C TYR A 248 -5.71 -17.54 -0.61
N ASP A 249 -6.49 -18.60 -0.83
CA ASP A 249 -7.83 -18.46 -1.44
C ASP A 249 -8.80 -17.74 -0.50
N ASP A 250 -8.76 -18.08 0.80
CA ASP A 250 -9.55 -17.40 1.82
C ASP A 250 -9.09 -15.94 1.98
N ALA A 251 -7.78 -15.68 1.88
CA ALA A 251 -7.23 -14.32 1.94
C ALA A 251 -7.78 -13.45 0.80
N VAL A 252 -7.78 -13.96 -0.44
CA VAL A 252 -8.35 -13.25 -1.59
C VAL A 252 -9.83 -12.97 -1.39
N ALA A 253 -10.58 -13.94 -0.84
CA ALA A 253 -12.00 -13.73 -0.52
C ALA A 253 -12.20 -12.64 0.55
N ALA A 254 -11.35 -12.62 1.59
CA ALA A 254 -11.40 -11.61 2.64
C ALA A 254 -11.05 -10.20 2.12
N PHE A 255 -10.01 -10.05 1.30
CA PHE A 255 -9.69 -8.76 0.67
C PHE A 255 -10.81 -8.26 -0.23
N GLY A 256 -11.54 -9.17 -0.91
CA GLY A 256 -12.73 -8.82 -1.69
C GLY A 256 -13.90 -8.27 -0.85
N GLN A 257 -13.88 -8.45 0.47
CA GLN A 257 -14.89 -7.91 1.39
C GLN A 257 -14.51 -6.52 1.94
N VAL A 258 -13.29 -6.03 1.69
CA VAL A 258 -12.85 -4.70 2.12
C VAL A 258 -13.71 -3.64 1.45
N LYS A 259 -14.52 -2.94 2.25
CA LYS A 259 -15.40 -1.85 1.83
C LYS A 259 -15.30 -0.72 2.85
N GLY A 260 -15.45 0.52 2.40
CA GLY A 260 -15.21 1.70 3.24
C GLY A 260 -13.73 2.07 3.28
N GLY A 261 -13.26 2.58 4.41
CA GLY A 261 -11.92 3.13 4.55
C GLY A 261 -11.74 4.48 3.83
N GLY A 262 -10.49 4.81 3.54
CA GLY A 262 -10.09 6.02 2.82
C GLY A 262 -9.99 5.80 1.30
N PRO A 263 -9.70 6.86 0.53
CA PRO A 263 -9.54 6.77 -0.93
C PRO A 263 -8.41 5.82 -1.37
N VAL A 264 -7.43 5.55 -0.50
CA VAL A 264 -6.27 4.69 -0.79
C VAL A 264 -6.50 3.22 -0.40
N THR A 265 -7.40 2.95 0.56
CA THR A 265 -7.67 1.61 1.08
C THR A 265 -7.96 0.55 0.00
N PRO A 266 -8.76 0.84 -1.05
CA PRO A 266 -8.99 -0.14 -2.12
C PRO A 266 -7.73 -0.55 -2.87
N ARG A 267 -6.75 0.35 -3.05
CA ARG A 267 -5.47 0.01 -3.71
C ARG A 267 -4.66 -0.95 -2.83
N ILE A 268 -4.61 -0.69 -1.54
CA ILE A 268 -3.91 -1.57 -0.57
C ILE A 268 -4.50 -2.97 -0.58
N ALA A 269 -5.84 -3.10 -0.59
CA ALA A 269 -6.51 -4.39 -0.66
C ALA A 269 -6.17 -5.15 -1.95
N ARG A 270 -6.07 -4.46 -3.10
CA ARG A 270 -5.68 -5.10 -4.37
C ARG A 270 -4.21 -5.51 -4.39
N LEU A 271 -3.30 -4.70 -3.85
CA LEU A 271 -1.88 -5.04 -3.71
C LEU A 271 -1.70 -6.31 -2.86
N TRP A 272 -2.38 -6.38 -1.71
CA TRP A 272 -2.39 -7.58 -0.89
C TRP A 272 -3.02 -8.79 -1.61
N THR A 273 -4.10 -8.58 -2.36
CA THR A 273 -4.73 -9.63 -3.18
C THR A 273 -3.75 -10.18 -4.23
N ALA A 274 -3.00 -9.30 -4.90
CA ALA A 274 -1.98 -9.68 -5.86
C ALA A 274 -0.87 -10.50 -5.19
N TYR A 275 -0.37 -10.03 -4.05
CA TYR A 275 0.63 -10.74 -3.27
C TYR A 275 0.15 -12.14 -2.85
N ALA A 276 -1.05 -12.28 -2.29
CA ALA A 276 -1.61 -13.58 -1.93
C ALA A 276 -1.72 -14.53 -3.13
N LYS A 277 -2.14 -14.03 -4.31
CA LYS A 277 -2.20 -14.83 -5.55
C LYS A 277 -0.82 -15.25 -6.05
N ILE A 278 0.20 -14.40 -5.90
CA ILE A 278 1.60 -14.75 -6.20
C ILE A 278 2.06 -15.87 -5.27
N LYS A 279 1.89 -15.70 -3.96
CA LYS A 279 2.32 -16.69 -2.96
C LYS A 279 1.61 -18.04 -3.10
N LYS A 280 0.38 -18.07 -3.62
CA LYS A 280 -0.30 -19.32 -4.00
C LYS A 280 0.38 -20.07 -5.15
N ARG A 281 0.99 -19.34 -6.10
CA ARG A 281 1.57 -19.92 -7.33
C ARG A 281 2.99 -20.45 -7.13
N GLY A 282 3.76 -19.86 -6.21
CA GLY A 282 5.14 -20.24 -5.90
C GLY A 282 5.23 -21.32 -4.84
#